data_AF-A0A970GVJ5-F1
#
_entry.id   AF-A0A970GVJ5-F1
#
_cell.length_a   1.000
_cell.length_b   1.000
_cell.length_c   1.000
_cell.angle_alpha   90.00
_cell.angle_beta   90.00
_cell.angle_gamma   90.00
#
_symmetry.space_group_name_H-M   'P 1'
#
loop_
_entity.id
_entity.type
_entity.pdbx_description
1 polymer ?
#
loop_
_entity_poly.entity_id
_entity_poly.type
_entity_poly.pdbx_seq_one_letter_code
_entity_poly.pdbx_strand_id
1 'polypeptide(L)'
;QSYAEVTGRTLLMAPDVPKATITLRSQSELTEEEYLQAIETALVMNGIALQPVGEKFMKVLPAKDIRKHGARTEFDEPAAGQHTEDGKMVSQMVVLKSISLDEARKAIEGFKRNEGQIQIFERTNSILITDTVDNVNRMMEILKYIDQPLINREETNIRPIIHAKAADIKKRLEEIIAESQKAQQQAKSAPEANVSGAPGIQRRNLPAPPPVPGVIRPPARTATPEPDANTIIETLVADAERGVIRGKVQIVADERTNLLIIITRPENMAFFDKIIDVLDVETAPDIMVEVIRLEYALAKDVASMINDLIGNVKKDDSAKPAAGAKDAPGRSESLAEAAARTEQARPRAAEAAAEPGMSKVGELNKDNIKLLADERTNALIIMASKGDMATLRAIIEDMDIMLSQVLVETVVLEIGLSDKLTTGIDWVQRTFIVGDGDNMIAYAGRGGGGMAAPIDPLTRNTTSSFGGPSGGISYYATFFGLNIDAVIQAAATDSRTRTLASPVILTLDNKEATIEATRDQYFFKGKKYAGSNNDGVYYEDDVEMKSVGITVKVTPRINEKGFVVMKIDEKIQNIAGTQRVNDGDWPIIASRNLSAEVAVQSGQTIVLGG
;
A
#
# COMPACT_ATOMS: atom_id res chain seq x y z
N GLN A 1 61.84 66.14 -31.67
CA GLN A 1 62.40 67.51 -31.63
C GLN A 1 61.54 68.45 -32.45
N SER A 2 61.26 68.17 -33.73
CA SER A 2 60.31 68.93 -34.56
C SER A 2 58.95 69.22 -33.91
N TYR A 3 58.34 68.23 -33.26
CA TYR A 3 57.08 68.43 -32.52
C TYR A 3 57.20 69.42 -31.33
N ALA A 4 58.35 69.48 -30.66
CA ALA A 4 58.59 70.41 -29.55
C ALA A 4 58.83 71.85 -30.04
N GLU A 5 59.41 72.01 -31.23
CA GLU A 5 59.64 73.31 -31.86
C GLU A 5 58.32 73.96 -32.31
N VAL A 6 57.41 73.17 -32.85
CA VAL A 6 56.09 73.65 -33.28
C VAL A 6 55.19 73.94 -32.07
N THR A 7 55.12 73.04 -31.08
CA THR A 7 54.23 73.24 -29.92
C THR A 7 54.78 74.17 -28.84
N GLY A 8 56.06 74.56 -28.91
CA GLY A 8 56.74 75.32 -27.84
C GLY A 8 56.84 74.57 -26.50
N ARG A 9 56.55 73.27 -26.47
CA ARG A 9 56.52 72.44 -25.26
C ARG A 9 57.71 71.50 -25.18
N THR A 10 58.28 71.36 -23.99
CA THR A 10 59.40 70.44 -23.74
C THR A 10 58.90 69.00 -23.62
N LEU A 11 59.49 68.10 -24.42
CA LEU A 11 59.14 66.67 -24.42
C LEU A 11 59.90 65.91 -23.32
N LEU A 12 59.16 65.26 -22.43
CA LEU A 12 59.67 64.36 -21.39
C LEU A 12 59.46 62.91 -21.86
N MET A 13 60.52 62.27 -22.35
CA MET A 13 60.46 60.90 -22.86
C MET A 13 60.62 59.88 -21.75
N ALA A 14 59.68 58.93 -21.68
CA ALA A 14 59.82 57.76 -20.82
C ALA A 14 60.91 56.80 -21.36
N PRO A 15 61.55 56.00 -20.49
CA PRO A 15 62.64 55.11 -20.90
C PRO A 15 62.20 53.96 -21.82
N ASP A 16 60.92 53.61 -21.83
CA ASP A 16 60.38 52.42 -22.52
C ASP A 16 59.60 52.77 -23.81
N VAL A 17 59.82 53.96 -24.38
CA VAL A 17 59.12 54.40 -25.59
C VAL A 17 59.66 53.65 -26.83
N PRO A 18 58.78 53.11 -27.70
CA PRO A 18 59.18 52.47 -28.95
C PRO A 18 60.05 53.38 -29.83
N LYS A 19 61.20 52.88 -30.29
CA LYS A 19 62.06 53.57 -31.26
C LYS A 19 61.54 53.31 -32.68
N ALA A 20 60.63 54.16 -33.15
CA ALA A 20 60.09 54.10 -34.51
C ALA A 20 60.63 55.24 -35.39
N THR A 21 61.01 54.93 -36.63
CA THR A 21 61.36 55.94 -37.64
C THR A 21 60.09 56.35 -38.39
N ILE A 22 59.58 57.54 -38.12
CA ILE A 22 58.36 58.07 -38.77
C ILE A 22 58.78 58.80 -40.05
N THR A 23 58.30 58.35 -41.20
CA THR A 23 58.51 59.02 -42.49
C THR A 23 57.20 59.65 -42.94
N LEU A 24 57.06 60.97 -42.81
CA LEU A 24 55.89 61.71 -43.26
C LEU A 24 56.19 62.34 -44.64
N ARG A 25 55.41 62.01 -45.66
CA ARG A 25 55.46 62.68 -46.98
C ARG A 25 54.12 63.35 -47.25
N SER A 26 54.10 64.68 -47.23
CA SER A 26 52.91 65.46 -47.62
C SER A 26 52.90 65.76 -49.11
N GLN A 27 51.72 65.81 -49.71
CA GLN A 27 51.51 66.22 -51.11
C GLN A 27 51.15 67.70 -51.24
N SER A 28 50.66 68.33 -50.16
CA SER A 28 50.31 69.75 -50.08
C SER A 28 51.07 70.43 -48.93
N GLU A 29 51.12 71.76 -48.95
CA GLU A 29 51.57 72.54 -47.79
C GLU A 29 50.60 72.26 -46.62
N LEU A 30 51.15 71.84 -45.48
CA LEU A 30 50.40 71.56 -44.26
C LEU A 30 50.35 72.83 -43.42
N THR A 31 49.17 73.16 -42.89
CA THR A 31 49.06 74.15 -41.81
C THR A 31 49.66 73.60 -40.51
N GLU A 32 49.94 74.48 -39.55
CA GLU A 32 50.53 74.09 -38.26
C GLU A 32 49.66 73.05 -37.52
N GLU A 33 48.34 73.23 -37.56
CA GLU A 33 47.37 72.31 -36.94
C GLU A 33 47.32 70.95 -37.64
N GLU A 34 47.27 70.93 -38.98
CA GLU A 34 47.25 69.69 -39.76
C GLU A 34 48.57 68.91 -39.63
N TYR A 35 49.69 69.61 -39.52
CA TYR A 35 50.99 68.99 -39.28
C TYR A 35 51.06 68.33 -37.89
N LEU A 36 50.56 69.01 -36.85
CA LEU A 36 50.47 68.45 -35.51
C LEU A 36 49.56 67.22 -35.49
N GLN A 37 48.39 67.30 -36.11
CA GLN A 37 47.46 66.18 -36.22
C GLN A 37 48.08 64.97 -36.93
N ALA A 38 48.79 65.19 -38.04
CA ALA A 38 49.46 64.14 -38.79
C ALA A 38 50.57 63.46 -37.97
N ILE A 39 51.34 64.23 -37.21
CA ILE A 39 52.40 63.69 -36.34
C ILE A 39 51.81 62.97 -35.14
N GLU A 40 50.79 63.50 -34.46
CA GLU A 40 50.12 62.84 -33.33
C GLU A 40 49.52 61.51 -33.76
N THR A 41 48.85 61.49 -34.91
CA THR A 41 48.31 60.27 -35.50
C THR A 41 49.41 59.26 -35.82
N ALA A 42 50.51 59.70 -36.44
CA ALA A 42 51.64 58.83 -36.75
C ALA A 42 52.33 58.29 -35.49
N LEU A 43 52.40 59.07 -34.41
CA LEU A 43 52.93 58.63 -33.13
C LEU A 43 52.03 57.55 -32.51
N VAL A 44 50.71 57.77 -32.50
CA VAL A 44 49.75 56.78 -32.00
C VAL A 44 49.78 55.49 -32.81
N MET A 45 49.88 55.58 -34.14
CA MET A 45 50.03 54.41 -35.02
C MET A 45 51.28 53.58 -34.70
N ASN A 46 52.32 54.21 -34.16
CA ASN A 46 53.55 53.54 -33.74
C ASN A 46 53.55 53.20 -32.23
N GLY A 47 52.39 53.25 -31.57
CA GLY A 47 52.22 52.88 -30.17
C GLY A 47 52.82 53.90 -29.19
N ILE A 48 53.00 55.15 -29.62
CA ILE A 48 53.51 56.26 -28.81
C ILE A 48 52.36 57.23 -28.54
N ALA A 49 52.13 57.54 -27.27
CA ALA A 49 51.13 58.50 -26.87
C ALA A 49 51.75 59.73 -26.21
N LEU A 50 51.14 60.87 -26.49
CA LEU A 50 51.53 62.16 -25.94
C LEU A 50 50.53 62.58 -24.87
N GLN A 51 51.03 62.96 -23.70
CA GLN A 51 50.22 63.43 -22.59
C GLN A 51 50.68 64.82 -22.13
N PRO A 52 49.83 65.86 -22.18
CA PRO A 52 50.18 67.19 -21.68
C PRO A 52 50.31 67.20 -20.16
N VAL A 53 51.35 67.87 -19.66
CA VAL A 53 51.57 68.12 -18.22
C VAL A 53 51.76 69.63 -18.01
N GLY A 54 50.67 70.29 -17.64
CA GLY A 54 50.61 71.75 -17.62
C GLY A 54 50.80 72.35 -19.01
N GLU A 55 51.18 73.63 -19.06
CA GLU A 55 51.28 74.37 -20.33
C GLU A 55 52.63 74.19 -21.04
N LYS A 56 53.68 73.76 -20.31
CA LYS A 56 55.07 73.78 -20.77
C LYS A 56 55.67 72.41 -21.10
N PHE A 57 55.08 71.31 -20.64
CA PHE A 57 55.67 69.97 -20.77
C PHE A 57 54.70 68.98 -21.44
N MET A 58 55.25 68.07 -22.24
CA MET A 58 54.54 66.95 -22.85
C MET A 58 55.26 65.66 -22.50
N LYS A 59 54.59 64.71 -21.84
CA LYS A 59 55.12 63.37 -21.59
C LYS A 59 54.93 62.50 -22.83
N VAL A 60 55.97 61.78 -23.23
CA VAL A 60 55.94 60.77 -24.29
C VAL A 60 55.98 59.41 -23.63
N LEU A 61 54.90 58.64 -23.82
CA LEU A 61 54.67 57.37 -23.14
C LEU A 61 54.33 56.28 -24.17
N PRO A 62 54.60 55.00 -23.88
CA PRO A 62 53.96 53.91 -24.61
C PRO A 62 52.44 54.01 -24.48
N ALA A 63 51.72 53.81 -25.59
CA ALA A 63 50.26 53.91 -25.64
C ALA A 63 49.55 53.01 -24.62
N LYS A 64 50.17 51.88 -24.25
CA LYS A 64 49.67 50.91 -23.26
C LYS A 64 49.67 51.42 -21.81
N ASP A 65 50.53 52.40 -21.47
CA ASP A 65 50.71 52.86 -20.09
C ASP A 65 49.94 54.15 -19.76
N ILE A 66 49.15 54.67 -20.70
CA ILE A 66 48.37 55.91 -20.55
C ILE A 66 47.45 55.88 -19.31
N ARG A 67 46.83 54.75 -18.99
CA ARG A 67 45.96 54.62 -17.81
C ARG A 67 46.70 54.78 -16.48
N LYS A 68 47.96 54.35 -16.40
CA LYS A 68 48.77 54.45 -15.17
C LYS A 68 49.25 55.87 -14.89
N HIS A 69 49.33 56.69 -15.93
CA HIS A 69 49.84 58.06 -15.85
C HIS A 69 48.74 59.14 -15.98
N GLY A 70 47.47 58.73 -16.03
CA GLY A 70 46.30 59.59 -15.84
C GLY A 70 45.78 60.24 -17.12
N ALA A 71 45.23 59.45 -18.05
CA ALA A 71 44.36 60.01 -19.09
C ALA A 71 43.18 60.76 -18.47
N ARG A 72 42.82 61.92 -19.05
CA ARG A 72 41.61 62.66 -18.68
C ARG A 72 40.41 61.71 -18.87
N THR A 73 39.75 61.39 -17.77
CA THR A 73 38.54 60.56 -17.78
C THR A 73 37.34 61.49 -17.79
N GLU A 74 36.50 61.37 -18.80
CA GLU A 74 35.26 62.13 -18.93
C GLU A 74 34.09 61.25 -18.53
N PHE A 75 33.32 61.73 -17.56
CA PHE A 75 32.15 61.05 -17.01
C PHE A 75 30.84 61.51 -17.65
N ASP A 76 30.85 62.69 -18.28
CA ASP A 76 29.69 63.29 -18.89
C ASP A 76 29.63 63.00 -20.39
N GLU A 77 28.40 62.89 -20.88
CA GLU A 77 28.10 62.73 -22.30
C GLU A 77 28.48 64.03 -23.04
N PRO A 78 29.41 63.99 -24.01
CA PRO A 78 29.80 65.19 -24.73
C PRO A 78 28.62 65.72 -25.55
N ALA A 79 28.42 67.04 -25.50
CA ALA A 79 27.55 67.71 -26.46
C ALA A 79 28.10 67.43 -27.87
N ALA A 80 27.24 66.97 -28.77
CA ALA A 80 27.62 66.57 -30.12
C ALA A 80 28.53 67.63 -30.78
N GLY A 81 29.76 67.25 -31.12
CA GLY A 81 30.73 68.09 -31.83
C GLY A 81 31.91 68.65 -31.03
N GLN A 82 32.11 68.31 -29.74
CA GLN A 82 33.20 68.89 -28.92
C GLN A 82 34.52 68.10 -28.86
N HIS A 83 34.65 66.98 -29.58
CA HIS A 83 35.91 66.25 -29.66
C HIS A 83 36.47 66.29 -31.09
N THR A 84 36.94 67.45 -31.52
CA THR A 84 37.65 67.63 -32.80
C THR A 84 39.15 67.43 -32.69
N GLU A 85 39.64 66.98 -31.53
CA GLU A 85 41.07 66.68 -31.31
C GLU A 85 41.37 65.24 -31.75
N ASP A 86 41.55 65.06 -33.05
CA ASP A 86 41.90 63.79 -33.65
C ASP A 86 43.31 63.35 -33.25
N GLY A 87 43.45 62.09 -32.81
CA GLY A 87 44.74 61.47 -32.48
C GLY A 87 45.07 61.44 -30.98
N LYS A 88 44.28 62.06 -30.10
CA LYS A 88 44.46 61.93 -28.64
C LYS A 88 43.74 60.71 -28.08
N MET A 89 44.31 60.14 -27.01
CA MET A 89 43.72 59.02 -26.25
C MET A 89 42.86 59.56 -25.11
N VAL A 90 41.61 59.13 -25.04
CA VAL A 90 40.63 59.56 -24.01
C VAL A 90 40.00 58.32 -23.36
N SER A 91 39.62 58.45 -22.09
CA SER A 91 38.83 57.43 -21.39
C SER A 91 37.42 57.97 -21.10
N GLN A 92 36.39 57.30 -21.60
CA GLN A 92 35.00 57.71 -21.46
C GLN A 92 34.14 56.61 -20.83
N MET A 93 33.28 56.99 -19.87
CA MET A 93 32.35 56.07 -19.21
C MET A 93 30.92 56.24 -19.73
N VAL A 94 30.22 55.13 -19.98
CA VAL A 94 28.87 55.10 -20.58
C VAL A 94 27.94 54.25 -19.71
N VAL A 95 26.77 54.78 -19.33
CA VAL A 95 25.75 54.04 -18.58
C VAL A 95 24.69 53.52 -19.56
N LEU A 96 24.40 52.21 -19.52
CA LEU A 96 23.41 51.55 -20.40
C LEU A 96 22.06 51.41 -19.67
N LYS A 97 20.94 51.60 -20.38
CA LYS A 97 19.59 51.61 -19.77
C LYS A 97 18.79 50.32 -19.99
N SER A 98 18.89 49.73 -21.18
CA SER A 98 18.00 48.66 -21.65
C SER A 98 18.75 47.38 -22.02
N ILE A 99 19.97 47.50 -22.55
CA ILE A 99 20.80 46.36 -22.93
C ILE A 99 21.69 45.84 -21.78
N SER A 100 21.99 44.55 -21.79
CA SER A 100 22.94 43.93 -20.86
C SER A 100 24.40 44.27 -21.20
N LEU A 101 25.27 44.39 -20.19
CA LEU A 101 26.68 44.75 -20.37
C LEU A 101 27.47 43.78 -21.23
N ASP A 102 27.14 42.49 -21.18
CA ASP A 102 27.81 41.45 -21.97
C ASP A 102 27.47 41.55 -23.47
N GLU A 103 26.21 41.84 -23.80
CA GLU A 103 25.78 42.06 -25.18
C GLU A 103 26.38 43.36 -25.72
N ALA A 104 26.36 44.43 -24.92
CA ALA A 104 26.97 45.69 -25.29
C ALA A 104 28.48 45.55 -25.52
N ARG A 105 29.21 44.87 -24.62
CA ARG A 105 30.66 44.62 -24.80
C ARG A 105 30.93 43.83 -26.08
N LYS A 106 30.19 42.76 -26.35
CA LYS A 106 30.37 41.96 -27.58
C LYS A 106 30.17 42.79 -28.84
N ALA A 107 29.23 43.73 -28.84
CA ALA A 107 28.97 44.61 -29.98
C ALA A 107 30.15 45.56 -30.27
N ILE A 108 30.83 46.07 -29.24
CA ILE A 108 31.93 47.04 -29.39
C ILE A 108 33.34 46.42 -29.35
N GLU A 109 33.49 45.17 -28.89
CA GLU A 109 34.80 44.50 -28.72
C GLU A 109 35.59 44.44 -30.03
N GLY A 110 34.91 44.24 -31.17
CA GLY A 110 35.53 44.19 -32.49
C GLY A 110 36.05 45.52 -33.03
N PHE A 111 35.63 46.65 -32.43
CA PHE A 111 36.04 47.99 -32.85
C PHE A 111 37.24 48.52 -32.05
N LYS A 112 37.69 47.80 -31.02
CA LYS A 112 38.83 48.17 -30.18
C LYS A 112 40.15 48.12 -30.97
N ARG A 113 40.95 49.20 -30.93
CA ARG A 113 42.32 49.19 -31.49
C ARG A 113 43.29 48.40 -30.60
N ASN A 114 44.46 48.03 -31.11
CA ASN A 114 45.45 47.25 -30.37
C ASN A 114 45.90 47.91 -29.04
N GLU A 115 45.82 49.24 -28.98
CA GLU A 115 46.18 50.05 -27.82
C GLU A 115 44.98 50.42 -26.94
N GLY A 116 43.75 50.13 -27.38
CA GLY A 116 42.51 50.44 -26.68
C GLY A 116 42.11 49.37 -25.66
N GLN A 117 41.34 49.77 -24.64
CA GLN A 117 40.85 48.87 -23.60
C GLN A 117 39.40 49.19 -23.20
N ILE A 118 38.60 48.14 -23.02
CA ILE A 118 37.19 48.21 -22.58
C ILE A 118 37.08 47.54 -21.21
N GLN A 119 36.38 48.17 -20.27
CA GLN A 119 36.15 47.67 -18.92
C GLN A 119 34.68 47.79 -18.53
N ILE A 120 34.12 46.74 -17.96
CA ILE A 120 32.74 46.70 -17.49
C ILE A 120 32.67 47.03 -16.00
N PHE A 121 31.65 47.79 -15.60
CA PHE A 121 31.25 48.02 -14.23
C PHE A 121 29.82 47.52 -14.01
N GLU A 122 29.69 46.27 -13.55
CA GLU A 122 28.41 45.57 -13.38
C GLU A 122 27.45 46.28 -12.42
N ARG A 123 27.98 46.84 -11.33
CA ARG A 123 27.16 47.49 -10.29
C ARG A 123 26.46 48.76 -10.78
N THR A 124 27.07 49.51 -11.69
CA THR A 124 26.54 50.78 -12.22
C THR A 124 25.96 50.62 -13.61
N ASN A 125 25.88 49.39 -14.13
CA ASN A 125 25.53 49.09 -15.51
C ASN A 125 26.26 49.99 -16.52
N SER A 126 27.58 50.19 -16.32
CA SER A 126 28.37 51.11 -17.13
C SER A 126 29.62 50.47 -17.74
N ILE A 127 30.06 50.99 -18.88
CA ILE A 127 31.25 50.56 -19.61
C ILE A 127 32.22 51.74 -19.72
N LEU A 128 33.49 51.52 -19.35
CA LEU A 128 34.58 52.46 -19.55
C LEU A 128 35.42 52.05 -20.76
N ILE A 129 35.47 52.93 -21.74
CA ILE A 129 36.16 52.75 -23.01
C ILE A 129 37.36 53.69 -23.02
N THR A 130 38.56 53.15 -23.25
CA THR A 130 39.79 53.92 -23.45
C THR A 130 40.33 53.65 -24.84
N ASP A 131 40.31 54.65 -25.72
CA ASP A 131 40.87 54.57 -27.07
C ASP A 131 41.10 56.01 -27.60
N THR A 132 41.51 56.12 -28.86
CA THR A 132 41.51 57.35 -29.64
C THR A 132 40.12 57.96 -29.74
N VAL A 133 40.05 59.29 -29.72
CA VAL A 133 38.80 60.07 -29.76
C VAL A 133 37.84 59.63 -30.89
N ASP A 134 38.34 59.47 -32.12
CA ASP A 134 37.55 59.03 -33.28
C ASP A 134 36.90 57.65 -33.05
N ASN A 135 37.62 56.72 -32.43
CA ASN A 135 37.12 55.38 -32.20
C ASN A 135 36.12 55.32 -31.03
N VAL A 136 36.36 56.10 -29.97
CA VAL A 136 35.42 56.24 -28.85
C VAL A 136 34.08 56.80 -29.35
N ASN A 137 34.11 57.83 -30.21
CA ASN A 137 32.89 58.40 -30.79
C ASN A 137 32.08 57.38 -31.61
N ARG A 138 32.75 56.55 -32.42
CA ARG A 138 32.07 55.47 -33.17
C ARG A 138 31.44 54.42 -32.27
N MET A 139 32.16 53.99 -31.23
CA MET A 139 31.63 53.03 -30.25
C MET A 139 30.42 53.60 -29.51
N MET A 140 30.42 54.91 -29.21
CA MET A 140 29.28 55.59 -28.58
C MET A 140 28.03 55.57 -29.45
N GLU A 141 28.14 55.87 -30.75
CA GLU A 141 27.01 55.83 -31.68
C GLU A 141 26.39 54.43 -31.78
N ILE A 142 27.24 53.39 -31.83
CA ILE A 142 26.80 52.00 -31.86
C ILE A 142 26.04 51.63 -30.59
N LEU A 143 26.58 52.00 -29.42
CA LEU A 143 25.91 51.74 -28.13
C LEU A 143 24.55 52.42 -28.05
N LYS A 144 24.43 53.67 -28.52
CA LYS A 144 23.15 54.40 -28.56
C LYS A 144 22.11 53.73 -29.46
N TYR A 145 22.54 53.18 -30.59
CA TYR A 145 21.62 52.51 -31.51
C TYR A 145 21.08 51.19 -30.93
N ILE A 146 21.93 50.44 -30.22
CA ILE A 146 21.59 49.11 -29.71
C ILE A 146 20.84 49.18 -28.36
N ASP A 147 21.06 50.21 -27.54
CA ASP A 147 20.39 50.41 -26.24
C ASP A 147 18.91 50.86 -26.37
N GLN A 148 18.11 50.09 -27.11
CA GLN A 148 16.66 50.28 -27.29
C GLN A 148 15.86 49.30 -26.41
N PRO A 149 14.68 49.71 -25.89
CA PRO A 149 13.86 48.83 -25.06
C PRO A 149 13.27 47.67 -25.86
N LEU A 150 13.49 46.44 -25.39
CA LEU A 150 12.78 45.25 -25.86
C LEU A 150 11.31 45.33 -25.44
N ILE A 151 10.38 45.42 -26.40
CA ILE A 151 8.95 45.32 -26.11
C ILE A 151 8.63 43.87 -25.74
N ASN A 152 8.41 43.61 -24.45
CA ASN A 152 7.92 42.32 -23.97
C ASN A 152 6.50 42.06 -24.52
N ARG A 153 6.35 41.02 -25.33
CA ARG A 153 5.06 40.61 -25.97
C ARG A 153 4.42 39.39 -25.29
N GLU A 154 4.60 39.23 -23.98
CA GLU A 154 4.03 38.09 -23.22
C GLU A 154 2.79 38.56 -22.44
N GLU A 155 1.66 37.87 -22.61
CA GLU A 155 0.37 38.17 -21.98
C GLU A 155 -0.04 37.04 -21.03
N THR A 156 -0.70 37.39 -19.92
CA THR A 156 -1.22 36.43 -18.93
C THR A 156 -2.69 36.14 -19.23
N ASN A 157 -3.02 34.88 -19.51
CA ASN A 157 -4.37 34.41 -19.78
C ASN A 157 -4.87 33.47 -18.66
N ILE A 158 -6.13 33.61 -18.26
CA ILE A 158 -6.75 32.80 -17.20
C ILE A 158 -7.95 32.04 -17.79
N ARG A 159 -7.98 30.72 -17.63
CA ARG A 159 -9.05 29.84 -18.12
C ARG A 159 -9.67 29.00 -16.99
N PRO A 160 -11.00 29.00 -16.81
CA PRO A 160 -11.68 28.07 -15.91
C PRO A 160 -11.89 26.71 -16.57
N ILE A 161 -11.68 25.64 -15.80
CA ILE A 161 -11.90 24.24 -16.24
C ILE A 161 -13.12 23.68 -15.50
N ILE A 162 -14.05 23.04 -16.22
CA ILE A 162 -15.36 22.64 -15.70
C ILE A 162 -15.41 21.16 -15.30
N HIS A 163 -14.93 20.26 -16.16
CA HIS A 163 -15.11 18.82 -16.06
C HIS A 163 -13.82 18.10 -15.64
N ALA A 164 -12.67 18.53 -16.16
CA ALA A 164 -11.36 17.97 -15.84
C ALA A 164 -10.68 18.71 -14.68
N LYS A 165 -9.65 18.09 -14.09
CA LYS A 165 -8.80 18.75 -13.07
C LYS A 165 -7.73 19.59 -13.74
N ALA A 166 -7.62 20.87 -13.34
CA ALA A 166 -6.63 21.80 -13.89
C ALA A 166 -5.18 21.30 -13.71
N ALA A 167 -4.89 20.58 -12.62
CA ALA A 167 -3.58 19.97 -12.39
C ALA A 167 -3.23 18.88 -13.42
N ASP A 168 -4.20 18.05 -13.81
CA ASP A 168 -4.01 16.99 -14.80
C ASP A 168 -3.83 17.60 -16.20
N ILE A 169 -4.62 18.62 -16.54
CA ILE A 169 -4.45 19.37 -17.80
C ILE A 169 -3.08 20.04 -17.86
N LYS A 170 -2.64 20.72 -16.78
CA LYS A 170 -1.32 21.35 -16.72
C LYS A 170 -0.21 20.34 -17.05
N LYS A 171 -0.25 19.15 -16.43
CA LYS A 171 0.76 18.11 -16.65
C LYS A 171 0.80 17.66 -18.11
N ARG A 172 -0.36 17.45 -18.73
CA ARG A 172 -0.47 17.11 -20.16
C ARG A 172 0.04 18.22 -21.06
N LEU A 173 -0.29 19.47 -20.77
CA LEU A 173 0.18 20.62 -21.55
C LEU A 173 1.70 20.81 -21.43
N GLU A 174 2.28 20.59 -20.25
CA GLU A 174 3.74 20.61 -20.05
C GLU A 174 4.45 19.49 -20.82
N GLU A 175 3.88 18.28 -20.84
CA GLU A 175 4.37 17.15 -21.66
C GLU A 175 4.41 17.52 -23.16
N ILE A 176 3.32 18.10 -23.68
CA ILE A 176 3.21 18.53 -25.09
C ILE A 176 4.21 19.65 -25.40
N ILE A 177 4.38 20.62 -24.50
CA ILE A 177 5.38 21.69 -24.68
C ILE A 177 6.79 21.09 -24.72
N ALA A 178 7.12 20.17 -23.82
CA ALA A 178 8.43 19.53 -23.76
C ALA A 178 8.75 18.74 -25.04
N GLU A 179 7.75 18.08 -25.63
CA GLU A 179 7.88 17.37 -26.89
C GLU A 179 8.07 18.34 -28.08
N SER A 180 7.29 19.43 -28.13
CA SER A 180 7.40 20.45 -29.19
C SER A 180 8.75 21.18 -29.19
N GLN A 181 9.36 21.41 -28.02
CA GLN A 181 10.67 22.04 -27.90
C GLN A 181 11.82 21.10 -28.29
N LYS A 182 11.69 19.79 -28.05
CA LYS A 182 12.67 18.79 -28.51
C LYS A 182 12.69 18.68 -30.03
N ALA A 183 11.53 18.75 -30.69
CA ALA A 183 11.44 18.76 -32.15
C ALA A 183 12.15 19.96 -32.79
N GLN A 184 12.08 21.15 -32.19
CA GLN A 184 12.79 22.35 -32.66
C GLN A 184 14.32 22.25 -32.55
N GLN A 185 14.86 21.49 -31.59
CA GLN A 185 16.31 21.29 -31.46
C GLN A 185 16.86 20.29 -32.49
N GLN A 186 16.07 19.30 -32.91
CA GLN A 186 16.44 18.37 -33.97
C GLN A 186 16.31 18.98 -35.38
N ALA A 187 15.41 19.96 -35.57
CA ALA A 187 15.29 20.67 -36.85
C ALA A 187 16.44 21.66 -37.14
N LYS A 188 17.24 22.05 -36.13
CA LYS A 188 18.41 22.94 -36.30
C LYS A 188 19.69 22.22 -36.75
N SER A 189 19.68 20.89 -36.91
CA SER A 189 20.86 20.09 -37.29
C SER A 189 20.75 19.36 -38.63
N ALA A 190 19.79 19.72 -39.50
CA ALA A 190 19.73 19.20 -40.87
C ALA A 190 20.36 20.21 -41.86
N PRO A 191 21.39 19.84 -42.65
CA PRO A 191 21.87 20.70 -43.74
C PRO A 191 20.90 20.65 -44.93
N GLU A 192 20.75 21.81 -45.56
CA GLU A 192 19.92 22.07 -46.73
C GLU A 192 20.18 21.06 -47.87
N ALA A 193 19.12 20.42 -48.36
CA ALA A 193 19.15 19.61 -49.57
C ALA A 193 18.54 20.40 -50.75
N ASN A 194 19.36 20.52 -51.79
CA ASN A 194 19.13 21.25 -53.03
C ASN A 194 17.75 21.01 -53.68
N VAL A 195 17.16 22.12 -54.13
CA VAL A 195 16.05 22.16 -55.08
C VAL A 195 16.58 21.88 -56.49
N SER A 196 16.08 20.84 -57.16
CA SER A 196 16.08 20.78 -58.62
C SER A 196 14.96 19.87 -59.18
N GLY A 197 14.17 20.42 -60.11
CA GLY A 197 13.72 19.71 -61.32
C GLY A 197 12.41 18.90 -61.31
N ALA A 198 11.25 19.59 -61.44
CA ALA A 198 10.16 19.40 -62.43
C ALA A 198 9.51 17.99 -62.69
N PRO A 199 8.33 17.90 -63.37
CA PRO A 199 7.16 17.17 -62.87
C PRO A 199 6.82 15.86 -63.63
N GLY A 200 6.05 14.96 -63.00
CA GLY A 200 5.59 13.72 -63.66
C GLY A 200 4.44 13.00 -62.95
N ILE A 201 3.37 12.76 -63.71
CA ILE A 201 2.07 12.17 -63.38
C ILE A 201 2.15 10.64 -63.28
N GLN A 202 1.39 10.00 -62.36
CA GLN A 202 0.48 8.87 -62.66
C GLN A 202 -0.24 8.34 -61.39
N ARG A 203 -1.53 8.68 -61.26
CA ARG A 203 -2.50 7.87 -60.52
C ARG A 203 -3.03 6.79 -61.46
N ARG A 204 -2.87 5.53 -61.07
CA ARG A 204 -3.43 4.36 -61.76
C ARG A 204 -4.83 4.09 -61.20
N ASN A 205 -5.87 4.37 -62.00
CA ASN A 205 -7.23 3.91 -61.76
C ASN A 205 -7.32 2.40 -62.03
N LEU A 206 -7.92 1.64 -61.10
CA LEU A 206 -8.51 0.32 -61.36
C LEU A 206 -10.05 0.45 -61.25
N PRO A 207 -10.83 -0.24 -62.11
CA PRO A 207 -12.27 -0.04 -62.22
C PRO A 207 -13.08 -0.90 -61.24
N ALA A 208 -14.24 -0.39 -60.82
CA ALA A 208 -15.27 -1.08 -60.04
C ALA A 208 -16.27 -1.83 -60.96
N PRO A 209 -16.94 -2.91 -60.51
CA PRO A 209 -17.99 -3.60 -61.26
C PRO A 209 -19.35 -2.88 -61.15
N PRO A 210 -20.30 -3.11 -62.09
CA PRO A 210 -21.55 -2.35 -62.18
C PRO A 210 -22.63 -2.82 -61.17
N PRO A 211 -23.62 -1.97 -60.82
CA PRO A 211 -24.67 -2.31 -59.87
C PRO A 211 -25.86 -3.04 -60.54
N VAL A 212 -26.47 -3.96 -59.79
CA VAL A 212 -27.77 -4.58 -60.10
C VAL A 212 -28.91 -3.68 -59.60
N PRO A 213 -29.96 -3.42 -60.40
CA PRO A 213 -31.08 -2.57 -60.00
C PRO A 213 -32.14 -3.29 -59.15
N GLY A 214 -32.60 -2.62 -58.08
CA GLY A 214 -33.98 -2.73 -57.60
C GLY A 214 -34.20 -3.42 -56.25
N VAL A 215 -34.06 -2.66 -55.14
CA VAL A 215 -34.95 -2.71 -53.96
C VAL A 215 -34.91 -1.34 -53.28
N ILE A 216 -36.08 -0.73 -53.03
CA ILE A 216 -36.24 0.52 -52.29
C ILE A 216 -36.13 0.20 -50.78
N ARG A 217 -35.19 0.85 -50.08
CA ARG A 217 -35.13 0.91 -48.60
C ARG A 217 -35.29 2.37 -48.15
N PRO A 218 -35.94 2.66 -47.01
CA PRO A 218 -36.18 4.03 -46.54
C PRO A 218 -34.87 4.71 -46.06
N PRO A 219 -34.80 6.05 -46.00
CA PRO A 219 -33.55 6.75 -45.72
C PRO A 219 -33.14 6.53 -44.25
N ALA A 220 -32.03 5.80 -44.06
CA ALA A 220 -31.29 5.84 -42.82
C ALA A 220 -30.47 7.14 -42.78
N ARG A 221 -30.69 7.90 -41.70
CA ARG A 221 -29.98 9.11 -41.29
C ARG A 221 -28.47 8.81 -41.30
N THR A 222 -27.71 9.48 -42.16
CA THR A 222 -26.25 9.48 -42.10
C THR A 222 -25.82 10.21 -40.84
N ALA A 223 -25.41 9.45 -39.83
CA ALA A 223 -24.50 9.97 -38.82
C ALA A 223 -23.15 10.19 -39.52
N THR A 224 -22.71 11.44 -39.55
CA THR A 224 -21.29 11.78 -39.69
C THR A 224 -20.49 10.96 -38.68
N PRO A 225 -19.45 10.21 -39.08
CA PRO A 225 -18.49 9.70 -38.12
C PRO A 225 -17.79 10.91 -37.52
N GLU A 226 -18.01 11.15 -36.23
CA GLU A 226 -17.10 12.00 -35.45
C GLU A 226 -15.72 11.36 -35.52
N PRO A 227 -14.64 12.14 -35.74
CA PRO A 227 -13.33 11.54 -35.88
C PRO A 227 -12.87 11.07 -34.49
N ASP A 228 -12.36 9.84 -34.42
CA ASP A 228 -11.74 9.30 -33.20
C ASP A 228 -10.68 10.28 -32.68
N ALA A 229 -10.70 10.56 -31.38
CA ALA A 229 -9.79 11.50 -30.73
C ALA A 229 -8.31 11.25 -31.12
N ASN A 230 -7.93 10.00 -31.39
CA ASN A 230 -6.59 9.63 -31.82
C ASN A 230 -6.24 10.11 -33.25
N THR A 231 -7.20 10.17 -34.18
CA THR A 231 -6.98 10.69 -35.54
C THR A 231 -6.93 12.22 -35.57
N ILE A 232 -7.66 12.89 -34.68
CA ILE A 232 -7.58 14.34 -34.50
C ILE A 232 -6.22 14.70 -33.88
N ILE A 233 -5.76 13.92 -32.90
CA ILE A 233 -4.41 14.08 -32.32
C ILE A 233 -3.34 13.91 -33.39
N GLU A 234 -3.41 12.90 -34.27
CA GLU A 234 -2.43 12.74 -35.37
C GLU A 234 -2.43 13.91 -36.35
N THR A 235 -3.59 14.47 -36.70
CA THR A 235 -3.67 15.66 -37.58
C THR A 235 -3.25 16.96 -36.89
N LEU A 236 -3.45 17.09 -35.57
CA LEU A 236 -2.97 18.23 -34.78
C LEU A 236 -1.47 18.14 -34.46
N VAL A 237 -0.93 16.92 -34.32
CA VAL A 237 0.52 16.66 -34.22
C VAL A 237 1.21 16.96 -35.55
N ALA A 238 0.56 16.70 -36.69
CA ALA A 238 1.04 17.13 -38.01
C ALA A 238 1.04 18.66 -38.18
N ASP A 239 0.06 19.38 -37.59
CA ASP A 239 0.08 20.86 -37.57
C ASP A 239 1.12 21.43 -36.57
N ALA A 240 1.55 20.65 -35.57
CA ALA A 240 2.69 20.98 -34.71
C ALA A 240 4.06 20.91 -35.44
N GLU A 241 4.13 20.33 -36.64
CA GLU A 241 5.33 20.38 -37.50
C GLU A 241 5.66 21.81 -37.99
N ARG A 242 4.72 22.76 -37.85
CA ARG A 242 4.95 24.19 -38.15
C ARG A 242 5.33 25.03 -36.93
N GLY A 243 6.17 24.54 -36.03
CA GLY A 243 6.89 25.39 -35.04
C GLY A 243 6.04 26.47 -34.37
N VAL A 244 4.87 26.08 -33.85
CA VAL A 244 3.81 27.02 -33.42
C VAL A 244 4.10 27.66 -32.08
N ILE A 245 4.83 27.01 -31.18
CA ILE A 245 5.16 27.57 -29.87
C ILE A 245 6.43 28.40 -29.98
N ARG A 246 6.28 29.72 -29.89
CA ARG A 246 7.38 30.69 -29.88
C ARG A 246 7.44 31.43 -28.55
N GLY A 247 8.65 31.56 -28.00
CA GLY A 247 8.90 32.26 -26.74
C GLY A 247 8.73 31.37 -25.50
N LYS A 248 8.83 31.98 -24.32
CA LYS A 248 8.70 31.29 -23.04
C LYS A 248 7.21 31.03 -22.78
N VAL A 249 6.88 29.81 -22.38
CA VAL A 249 5.53 29.42 -21.93
C VAL A 249 5.62 29.02 -20.46
N GLN A 250 4.79 29.60 -19.61
CA GLN A 250 4.65 29.16 -18.22
C GLN A 250 3.19 28.85 -17.94
N ILE A 251 2.93 27.67 -17.37
CA ILE A 251 1.58 27.22 -17.02
C ILE A 251 1.52 27.00 -15.51
N VAL A 252 0.53 27.58 -14.86
CA VAL A 252 0.26 27.42 -13.43
C VAL A 252 -1.19 26.98 -13.28
N ALA A 253 -1.44 25.95 -12.48
CA ALA A 253 -2.80 25.52 -12.13
C ALA A 253 -3.08 25.92 -10.67
N ASP A 254 -4.25 26.53 -10.43
CA ASP A 254 -4.79 26.72 -9.08
C ASP A 254 -5.84 25.63 -8.84
N GLU A 255 -5.48 24.64 -8.02
CA GLU A 255 -6.35 23.51 -7.69
C GLU A 255 -7.59 23.93 -6.90
N ARG A 256 -7.52 25.03 -6.14
CA ARG A 256 -8.64 25.47 -5.30
C ARG A 256 -9.78 26.05 -6.12
N THR A 257 -9.45 26.75 -7.20
CA THR A 257 -10.44 27.40 -8.09
C THR A 257 -10.60 26.68 -9.43
N ASN A 258 -9.85 25.58 -9.64
CA ASN A 258 -9.76 24.84 -10.89
C ASN A 258 -9.49 25.76 -12.09
N LEU A 259 -8.60 26.75 -11.89
CA LEU A 259 -8.19 27.71 -12.92
C LEU A 259 -6.82 27.34 -13.48
N LEU A 260 -6.65 27.53 -14.79
CA LEU A 260 -5.38 27.37 -15.48
C LEU A 260 -4.89 28.75 -15.96
N ILE A 261 -3.72 29.15 -15.48
CA ILE A 261 -3.06 30.42 -15.79
C ILE A 261 -1.93 30.13 -16.77
N ILE A 262 -2.03 30.69 -17.98
CA ILE A 262 -1.04 30.52 -19.05
C ILE A 262 -0.39 31.87 -19.35
N ILE A 263 0.92 31.96 -19.17
CA ILE A 263 1.72 33.12 -19.54
C ILE A 263 2.44 32.77 -20.84
N THR A 264 2.04 33.40 -21.94
CA THR A 264 2.60 33.13 -23.27
C THR A 264 2.32 34.26 -24.26
N ARG A 265 2.85 34.14 -25.48
CA ARG A 265 2.54 35.08 -26.57
C ARG A 265 1.11 34.85 -27.08
N PRO A 266 0.39 35.89 -27.52
CA PRO A 266 -1.00 35.76 -28.00
C PRO A 266 -1.13 34.77 -29.17
N GLU A 267 -0.09 34.61 -29.98
CA GLU A 267 -0.03 33.64 -31.09
C GLU A 267 -0.15 32.17 -30.62
N ASN A 268 0.36 31.83 -29.43
CA ASN A 268 0.36 30.46 -28.91
C ASN A 268 -0.98 30.09 -28.24
N MET A 269 -1.79 31.09 -27.85
CA MET A 269 -3.01 30.86 -27.07
C MET A 269 -4.07 30.07 -27.84
N ALA A 270 -4.20 30.32 -29.15
CA ALA A 270 -5.15 29.61 -30.01
C ALA A 270 -4.88 28.10 -30.11
N PHE A 271 -3.63 27.67 -29.88
CA PHE A 271 -3.27 26.26 -29.81
C PHE A 271 -3.69 25.64 -28.48
N PHE A 272 -3.43 26.34 -27.36
CA PHE A 272 -3.80 25.86 -26.02
C PHE A 272 -5.31 25.78 -25.82
N ASP A 273 -6.08 26.75 -26.33
CA ASP A 273 -7.55 26.74 -26.23
C ASP A 273 -8.15 25.47 -26.86
N LYS A 274 -7.68 25.08 -28.06
CA LYS A 274 -8.16 23.86 -28.73
C LYS A 274 -7.88 22.59 -27.94
N ILE A 275 -6.72 22.50 -27.29
CA ILE A 275 -6.35 21.32 -26.50
C ILE A 275 -7.17 21.28 -25.21
N ILE A 276 -7.38 22.42 -24.57
CA ILE A 276 -8.19 22.51 -23.34
C ILE A 276 -9.63 22.09 -23.64
N ASP A 277 -10.23 22.56 -24.74
CA ASP A 277 -11.60 22.20 -25.13
C ASP A 277 -11.77 20.68 -25.35
N VAL A 278 -10.75 20.01 -25.89
CA VAL A 278 -10.77 18.54 -26.11
C VAL A 278 -10.57 17.76 -24.81
N LEU A 279 -9.80 18.31 -23.86
CA LEU A 279 -9.52 17.65 -22.58
C LEU A 279 -10.61 17.89 -21.54
N ASP A 280 -11.37 18.99 -21.63
CA ASP A 280 -12.42 19.36 -20.68
C ASP A 280 -13.79 18.79 -21.09
N VAL A 281 -13.89 17.45 -21.17
CA VAL A 281 -15.12 16.72 -21.55
C VAL A 281 -15.68 15.95 -20.35
N GLU A 282 -17.01 15.80 -20.28
CA GLU A 282 -17.69 14.97 -19.27
C GLU A 282 -17.29 13.48 -19.40
N THR A 283 -16.40 13.02 -18.53
CA THR A 283 -16.11 11.59 -18.34
C THR A 283 -17.00 10.98 -17.26
N ALA A 284 -17.52 9.77 -17.52
CA ALA A 284 -18.19 8.97 -16.50
C ALA A 284 -17.22 8.63 -15.36
N PRO A 285 -17.70 8.60 -14.10
CA PRO A 285 -16.85 8.24 -12.97
C PRO A 285 -16.35 6.80 -13.16
N ASP A 286 -15.04 6.63 -13.08
CA ASP A 286 -14.39 5.33 -13.19
C ASP A 286 -14.79 4.39 -12.04
N ILE A 287 -15.09 4.96 -10.87
CA ILE A 287 -15.50 4.26 -9.65
C ILE A 287 -17.00 4.45 -9.42
N MET A 288 -17.73 3.33 -9.33
CA MET A 288 -19.16 3.30 -9.03
C MET A 288 -19.41 2.72 -7.64
N VAL A 289 -20.42 3.26 -6.95
CA VAL A 289 -20.89 2.73 -5.65
C VAL A 289 -22.23 2.05 -5.87
N GLU A 290 -22.31 0.75 -5.56
CA GLU A 290 -23.53 -0.04 -5.63
C GLU A 290 -23.86 -0.64 -4.26
N VAL A 291 -25.14 -0.71 -3.93
CA VAL A 291 -25.65 -1.35 -2.71
C VAL A 291 -26.43 -2.59 -3.11
N ILE A 292 -25.89 -3.75 -2.81
CA ILE A 292 -26.50 -5.06 -3.10
C ILE A 292 -27.07 -5.62 -1.80
N ARG A 293 -28.35 -5.98 -1.78
CA ARG A 293 -28.98 -6.64 -0.63
C ARG A 293 -28.93 -8.15 -0.86
N LEU A 294 -28.47 -8.89 0.15
CA LEU A 294 -28.39 -10.34 0.09
C LEU A 294 -29.68 -10.98 0.64
N GLU A 295 -30.14 -12.04 0.00
CA GLU A 295 -31.37 -12.77 0.37
C GLU A 295 -31.10 -13.92 1.34
N TYR A 296 -30.05 -14.70 1.11
CA TYR A 296 -29.74 -15.94 1.85
C TYR A 296 -28.43 -15.84 2.63
N ALA A 297 -27.39 -15.30 2.02
CA ALA A 297 -26.07 -15.17 2.63
C ALA A 297 -25.99 -13.96 3.58
N LEU A 298 -25.14 -14.08 4.61
CA LEU A 298 -24.86 -12.97 5.53
C LEU A 298 -23.83 -12.03 4.91
N ALA A 299 -24.16 -10.73 4.83
CA ALA A 299 -23.31 -9.71 4.23
C ALA A 299 -21.92 -9.65 4.90
N LYS A 300 -21.84 -9.90 6.20
CA LYS A 300 -20.58 -9.97 6.95
C LYS A 300 -19.65 -11.07 6.44
N ASP A 301 -20.19 -12.27 6.24
CA ASP A 301 -19.42 -13.45 5.86
C ASP A 301 -18.97 -13.34 4.40
N VAL A 302 -19.88 -12.89 3.52
CA VAL A 302 -19.57 -12.63 2.10
C VAL A 302 -18.52 -11.52 1.97
N ALA A 303 -18.64 -10.44 2.75
CA ALA A 303 -17.66 -9.36 2.74
C ALA A 303 -16.26 -9.81 3.16
N SER A 304 -16.16 -10.62 4.21
CA SER A 304 -14.88 -11.18 4.64
C SER A 304 -14.25 -12.03 3.54
N MET A 305 -15.05 -12.93 2.93
CA MET A 305 -14.57 -13.83 1.88
C MET A 305 -14.09 -13.09 0.63
N ILE A 306 -14.84 -12.07 0.18
CA ILE A 306 -14.45 -11.25 -0.97
C ILE A 306 -13.24 -10.38 -0.63
N ASN A 307 -13.16 -9.83 0.59
CA ASN A 307 -12.00 -9.07 1.02
C ASN A 307 -10.74 -9.94 1.13
N ASP A 308 -10.87 -11.22 1.52
CA ASP A 308 -9.78 -12.20 1.48
C ASP A 308 -9.37 -12.51 0.03
N LEU A 309 -10.33 -12.63 -0.90
CA LEU A 309 -10.06 -12.82 -2.32
C LEU A 309 -9.30 -11.61 -2.93
N ILE A 310 -9.72 -10.38 -2.62
CA ILE A 310 -9.06 -9.14 -3.06
C ILE A 310 -7.71 -8.94 -2.35
N GLY A 311 -7.65 -9.28 -1.07
CA GLY A 311 -6.50 -9.10 -0.19
C GLY A 311 -5.29 -9.93 -0.62
N ASN A 312 -5.52 -11.12 -1.16
CA ASN A 312 -4.51 -12.09 -1.55
C ASN A 312 -3.85 -11.83 -2.92
N VAL A 313 -4.28 -10.82 -3.69
CA VAL A 313 -3.72 -10.53 -5.03
C VAL A 313 -2.30 -9.92 -5.00
N LYS A 314 -1.76 -9.55 -3.83
CA LYS A 314 -0.34 -9.19 -3.67
C LYS A 314 0.23 -9.76 -2.38
N LYS A 315 0.78 -10.98 -2.45
CA LYS A 315 1.71 -11.50 -1.45
C LYS A 315 2.86 -12.29 -2.05
N ASP A 316 3.33 -11.89 -3.24
CA ASP A 316 4.66 -12.24 -3.74
C ASP A 316 5.41 -10.92 -3.98
N ASP A 317 5.87 -10.31 -2.88
CA ASP A 317 7.17 -9.66 -2.83
C ASP A 317 7.40 -9.04 -1.44
N SER A 318 8.61 -9.26 -0.92
CA SER A 318 9.22 -8.68 0.30
C SER A 318 8.88 -9.31 1.67
N ALA A 319 9.27 -10.57 1.87
CA ALA A 319 9.65 -11.03 3.21
C ALA A 319 11.05 -10.51 3.55
N LYS A 320 11.12 -9.30 4.12
CA LYS A 320 12.29 -8.79 4.83
C LYS A 320 12.17 -9.21 6.30
N PRO A 321 13.04 -10.06 6.86
CA PRO A 321 12.98 -10.38 8.28
C PRO A 321 13.56 -9.23 9.08
N ALA A 322 12.72 -8.59 9.89
CA ALA A 322 13.14 -7.78 11.02
C ALA A 322 12.91 -8.59 12.30
N ALA A 323 13.96 -8.75 13.11
CA ALA A 323 13.98 -8.35 14.53
C ALA A 323 15.26 -8.89 15.18
N GLY A 324 16.00 -8.00 15.82
CA GLY A 324 17.09 -8.38 16.69
C GLY A 324 16.60 -8.98 18.01
N ALA A 325 17.39 -9.92 18.51
CA ALA A 325 17.53 -10.18 19.94
C ALA A 325 19.01 -10.51 20.18
N LYS A 326 19.74 -9.59 20.80
CA LYS A 326 20.99 -9.89 21.49
C LYS A 326 20.59 -10.27 22.90
N ASP A 327 20.93 -11.48 23.35
CA ASP A 327 21.52 -11.74 24.67
C ASP A 327 21.83 -13.23 24.88
N ALA A 328 22.96 -13.46 25.55
CA ALA A 328 23.55 -14.71 26.09
C ALA A 328 24.43 -15.59 25.17
N PRO A 329 25.71 -15.84 25.58
CA PRO A 329 26.66 -16.69 24.85
C PRO A 329 26.59 -18.15 25.29
N GLY A 330 26.81 -19.07 24.34
CA GLY A 330 27.22 -20.44 24.63
C GLY A 330 26.12 -21.49 24.54
N ARG A 331 25.81 -21.95 23.31
CA ARG A 331 25.58 -23.37 23.03
C ARG A 331 25.53 -23.68 21.52
N SER A 332 26.52 -24.46 21.10
CA SER A 332 26.51 -25.48 20.03
C SER A 332 26.18 -25.07 18.59
N GLU A 333 27.21 -25.06 17.76
CA GLU A 333 27.24 -25.00 16.28
C GLU A 333 26.65 -26.25 15.58
N SER A 334 25.84 -27.08 16.26
CA SER A 334 25.35 -28.35 15.70
C SER A 334 23.90 -28.33 15.20
N LEU A 335 23.24 -27.17 15.16
CA LEU A 335 21.90 -27.02 14.55
C LEU A 335 21.91 -26.33 13.17
N ALA A 336 22.94 -25.54 12.85
CA ALA A 336 23.07 -24.90 11.54
C ALA A 336 23.44 -25.91 10.43
N GLU A 337 24.19 -26.96 10.78
CA GLU A 337 24.62 -27.99 9.82
C GLU A 337 23.55 -29.09 9.58
N ALA A 338 22.59 -29.23 10.50
CA ALA A 338 21.44 -30.11 10.32
C ALA A 338 20.34 -29.51 9.43
N ALA A 339 20.22 -28.17 9.40
CA ALA A 339 19.30 -27.46 8.49
C ALA A 339 19.78 -27.48 7.03
N ALA A 340 21.10 -27.46 6.80
CA ALA A 340 21.70 -27.47 5.46
C ALA A 340 21.63 -28.84 4.73
N ARG A 341 21.31 -29.94 5.44
CA ARG A 341 21.17 -31.29 4.84
C ARG A 341 19.74 -31.69 4.50
N THR A 342 18.75 -30.85 4.81
CA THR A 342 17.32 -31.15 4.53
C THR A 342 16.81 -30.46 3.25
N GLU A 343 17.60 -29.58 2.64
CA GLU A 343 17.25 -28.89 1.37
C GLU A 343 17.62 -29.66 0.08
N GLN A 344 18.18 -30.87 0.19
CA GLN A 344 18.55 -31.70 -0.98
C GLN A 344 17.76 -33.02 -1.06
N ALA A 345 16.45 -32.98 -0.82
CA ALA A 345 15.58 -34.12 -1.13
C ALA A 345 14.12 -33.70 -1.33
N ARG A 346 13.79 -33.06 -2.46
CA ARG A 346 12.44 -33.10 -3.04
C ARG A 346 12.51 -33.27 -4.57
N PRO A 347 11.83 -34.27 -5.13
CA PRO A 347 11.89 -34.57 -6.56
C PRO A 347 11.10 -33.55 -7.39
N ARG A 348 11.70 -33.19 -8.52
CA ARG A 348 11.16 -32.40 -9.63
C ARG A 348 9.96 -33.15 -10.24
N ALA A 349 8.76 -32.67 -9.98
CA ALA A 349 7.53 -33.16 -10.60
C ALA A 349 7.06 -32.17 -11.67
N ALA A 350 7.10 -32.66 -12.91
CA ALA A 350 6.28 -32.36 -14.08
C ALA A 350 5.64 -30.97 -14.21
N GLU A 351 6.25 -30.21 -15.12
CA GLU A 351 5.62 -29.22 -15.99
C GLU A 351 4.47 -29.90 -16.76
N ALA A 352 3.22 -29.50 -16.46
CA ALA A 352 2.03 -29.89 -17.19
C ALA A 352 1.39 -28.64 -17.78
N ALA A 353 1.16 -28.73 -19.09
CA ALA A 353 0.66 -27.71 -19.99
C ALA A 353 -0.62 -27.03 -19.49
N ALA A 354 -0.61 -25.70 -19.61
CA ALA A 354 -1.83 -24.90 -19.61
C ALA A 354 -2.55 -25.09 -20.95
N GLU A 355 -3.81 -25.52 -20.89
CA GLU A 355 -4.79 -25.23 -21.93
C GLU A 355 -5.72 -24.09 -21.46
N PRO A 356 -6.18 -23.23 -22.39
CA PRO A 356 -6.84 -21.98 -22.07
C PRO A 356 -8.35 -22.18 -21.89
N GLY A 357 -8.85 -21.94 -20.69
CA GLY A 357 -10.28 -21.95 -20.42
C GLY A 357 -10.61 -21.28 -19.09
N MET A 358 -11.17 -20.07 -19.16
CA MET A 358 -11.74 -19.31 -18.05
C MET A 358 -10.79 -18.97 -16.89
N SER A 359 -10.18 -17.79 -16.96
CA SER A 359 -9.83 -17.03 -15.76
C SER A 359 -9.82 -15.54 -16.11
N LYS A 360 -11.02 -14.93 -16.14
CA LYS A 360 -11.18 -13.46 -16.12
C LYS A 360 -11.12 -12.90 -14.68
N VAL A 361 -10.67 -13.68 -13.70
CA VAL A 361 -10.70 -13.32 -12.27
C VAL A 361 -9.33 -12.82 -11.76
N GLY A 362 -8.37 -12.58 -12.65
CA GLY A 362 -6.98 -12.26 -12.29
C GLY A 362 -6.64 -10.78 -12.12
N GLU A 363 -7.54 -9.85 -12.43
CA GLU A 363 -7.23 -8.40 -12.46
C GLU A 363 -8.19 -7.56 -11.61
N LEU A 364 -8.64 -8.09 -10.46
CA LEU A 364 -9.32 -7.23 -9.48
C LEU A 364 -8.28 -6.27 -8.87
N ASN A 365 -8.31 -5.01 -9.32
CA ASN A 365 -7.32 -4.02 -8.90
C ASN A 365 -7.64 -3.52 -7.47
N LYS A 366 -6.85 -4.01 -6.51
CA LYS A 366 -6.98 -3.72 -5.06
C LYS A 366 -7.02 -2.22 -4.72
N ASP A 367 -6.40 -1.37 -5.54
CA ASP A 367 -6.29 0.06 -5.24
C ASP A 367 -7.64 0.80 -5.39
N ASN A 368 -8.59 0.21 -6.13
CA ASN A 368 -9.88 0.85 -6.46
C ASN A 368 -11.11 0.11 -5.92
N ILE A 369 -10.96 -1.01 -5.20
CA ILE A 369 -12.07 -1.79 -4.68
C ILE A 369 -12.17 -1.62 -3.16
N LYS A 370 -13.31 -1.13 -2.68
CA LYS A 370 -13.67 -1.05 -1.26
C LYS A 370 -15.01 -1.71 -1.04
N LEU A 371 -15.08 -2.63 -0.09
CA LEU A 371 -16.29 -3.37 0.22
C LEU A 371 -16.61 -3.22 1.71
N LEU A 372 -17.86 -2.90 2.02
CA LEU A 372 -18.36 -2.72 3.38
C LEU A 372 -19.66 -3.52 3.55
N ALA A 373 -19.82 -4.21 4.66
CA ALA A 373 -21.07 -4.88 5.02
C ALA A 373 -21.87 -4.01 6.00
N ASP A 374 -23.16 -3.78 5.71
CA ASP A 374 -24.14 -3.28 6.68
C ASP A 374 -24.90 -4.48 7.28
N GLU A 375 -24.52 -4.88 8.49
CA GLU A 375 -25.15 -5.97 9.24
C GLU A 375 -26.63 -5.70 9.53
N ARG A 376 -27.05 -4.43 9.66
CA ARG A 376 -28.43 -4.06 10.03
C ARG A 376 -29.40 -4.29 8.88
N THR A 377 -28.96 -4.09 7.64
CA THR A 377 -29.81 -4.24 6.44
C THR A 377 -29.47 -5.46 5.59
N ASN A 378 -28.53 -6.29 6.05
CA ASN A 378 -27.94 -7.40 5.30
C ASN A 378 -27.56 -6.99 3.87
N ALA A 379 -26.82 -5.89 3.75
CA ALA A 379 -26.43 -5.32 2.46
C ALA A 379 -24.92 -5.16 2.34
N LEU A 380 -24.41 -5.35 1.13
CA LEU A 380 -23.05 -5.09 0.72
C LEU A 380 -22.98 -3.75 -0.02
N ILE A 381 -22.16 -2.84 0.49
CA ILE A 381 -21.83 -1.57 -0.17
C ILE A 381 -20.48 -1.77 -0.86
N ILE A 382 -20.47 -1.69 -2.18
CA ILE A 382 -19.31 -1.98 -3.00
C ILE A 382 -18.95 -0.72 -3.76
N MET A 383 -17.69 -0.31 -3.66
CA MET A 383 -17.08 0.73 -4.47
C MET A 383 -16.02 0.06 -5.35
N ALA A 384 -16.20 0.05 -6.66
CA ALA A 384 -15.26 -0.59 -7.59
C ALA A 384 -15.31 0.06 -8.98
N SER A 385 -14.35 -0.30 -9.84
CA SER A 385 -14.38 0.11 -11.24
C SER A 385 -15.58 -0.53 -11.97
N LYS A 386 -16.03 0.06 -13.08
CA LYS A 386 -17.16 -0.49 -13.86
C LYS A 386 -16.93 -1.93 -14.33
N GLY A 387 -15.68 -2.32 -14.61
CA GLY A 387 -15.31 -3.67 -14.99
C GLY A 387 -15.35 -4.65 -13.82
N ASP A 388 -14.77 -4.25 -12.68
CA ASP A 388 -14.71 -5.08 -11.47
C ASP A 388 -16.10 -5.31 -10.86
N MET A 389 -16.98 -4.31 -10.95
CA MET A 389 -18.35 -4.41 -10.42
C MET A 389 -19.15 -5.53 -11.08
N ALA A 390 -19.03 -5.70 -12.40
CA ALA A 390 -19.71 -6.77 -13.12
C ALA A 390 -19.24 -8.16 -12.66
N THR A 391 -17.95 -8.30 -12.39
CA THR A 391 -17.34 -9.54 -11.88
C THR A 391 -17.77 -9.81 -10.44
N LEU A 392 -17.72 -8.80 -9.57
CA LEU A 392 -18.15 -8.91 -8.18
C LEU A 392 -19.63 -9.27 -8.06
N ARG A 393 -20.47 -8.71 -8.92
CA ARG A 393 -21.89 -9.03 -8.98
C ARG A 393 -22.14 -10.50 -9.30
N ALA A 394 -21.45 -11.03 -10.32
CA ALA A 394 -21.58 -12.45 -10.68
C ALA A 394 -21.14 -13.37 -9.54
N ILE A 395 -20.03 -13.04 -8.85
CA ILE A 395 -19.55 -13.81 -7.70
C ILE A 395 -20.56 -13.76 -6.55
N ILE A 396 -21.14 -12.59 -6.27
CA ILE A 396 -22.13 -12.43 -5.19
C ILE A 396 -23.40 -13.21 -5.50
N GLU A 397 -23.85 -13.21 -6.76
CA GLU A 397 -25.02 -13.99 -7.20
C GLU A 397 -24.81 -15.50 -7.01
N ASP A 398 -23.61 -16.01 -7.30
CA ASP A 398 -23.26 -17.42 -7.07
C ASP A 398 -23.10 -17.76 -5.58
N MET A 399 -22.75 -16.77 -4.74
CA MET A 399 -22.63 -16.95 -3.28
C MET A 399 -23.96 -16.86 -2.54
N ASP A 400 -24.91 -16.08 -3.06
CA ASP A 400 -26.21 -15.83 -2.44
C ASP A 400 -27.25 -16.89 -2.86
N ILE A 401 -26.95 -18.15 -2.57
CA ILE A 401 -27.84 -19.29 -2.83
C ILE A 401 -28.49 -19.80 -1.55
N MET A 402 -29.69 -20.37 -1.69
CA MET A 402 -30.37 -21.02 -0.57
C MET A 402 -29.62 -22.31 -0.19
N LEU A 403 -29.05 -22.32 1.02
CA LEU A 403 -28.41 -23.50 1.57
C LEU A 403 -29.45 -24.60 1.88
N SER A 404 -29.11 -25.83 1.51
CA SER A 404 -29.93 -27.00 1.82
C SER A 404 -29.89 -27.32 3.32
N GLN A 405 -30.92 -28.02 3.81
CA GLN A 405 -31.06 -28.41 5.21
C GLN A 405 -30.96 -29.93 5.36
N VAL A 406 -30.47 -30.37 6.52
CA VAL A 406 -30.32 -31.78 6.89
C VAL A 406 -31.04 -32.03 8.21
N LEU A 407 -31.97 -32.99 8.19
CA LEU A 407 -32.58 -33.56 9.38
C LEU A 407 -31.78 -34.79 9.80
N VAL A 408 -31.19 -34.75 10.99
CA VAL A 408 -30.44 -35.86 11.57
C VAL A 408 -31.27 -36.47 12.69
N GLU A 409 -31.54 -37.76 12.56
CA GLU A 409 -32.17 -38.59 13.58
C GLU A 409 -31.14 -39.61 14.07
N THR A 410 -30.87 -39.57 15.38
CA THR A 410 -29.99 -40.55 16.03
C THR A 410 -30.85 -41.45 16.90
N VAL A 411 -30.55 -42.75 16.92
CA VAL A 411 -31.24 -43.71 17.80
C VAL A 411 -30.21 -44.41 18.67
N VAL A 412 -30.38 -44.27 19.98
CA VAL A 412 -29.52 -44.89 21.00
C VAL A 412 -30.31 -45.99 21.69
N LEU A 413 -29.79 -47.21 21.66
CA LEU A 413 -30.37 -48.37 22.35
C LEU A 413 -29.38 -48.93 23.37
N GLU A 414 -29.78 -48.97 24.64
CA GLU A 414 -29.02 -49.62 25.72
C GLU A 414 -29.86 -50.75 26.33
N ILE A 415 -29.22 -51.90 26.53
CA ILE A 415 -29.81 -53.06 27.22
C ILE A 415 -28.85 -53.48 28.33
N GLY A 416 -29.31 -53.38 29.58
CA GLY A 416 -28.59 -53.87 30.76
C GLY A 416 -29.27 -55.09 31.35
N LEU A 417 -28.49 -56.12 31.67
CA LEU A 417 -28.93 -57.35 32.33
C LEU A 417 -27.99 -57.62 33.51
N SER A 418 -28.54 -57.84 34.70
CA SER A 418 -27.77 -58.16 35.90
C SER A 418 -28.44 -59.30 36.66
N ASP A 419 -27.68 -60.34 36.97
CA ASP A 419 -28.11 -61.50 37.74
C ASP A 419 -27.11 -61.76 38.86
N LYS A 420 -27.59 -61.83 40.11
CA LYS A 420 -26.77 -62.09 41.29
C LYS A 420 -27.49 -63.05 42.23
N LEU A 421 -26.88 -64.20 42.47
CA LEU A 421 -27.25 -65.14 43.52
C LEU A 421 -26.24 -65.08 44.67
N THR A 422 -26.70 -64.91 45.90
CA THR A 422 -25.89 -64.90 47.13
C THR A 422 -26.45 -65.93 48.09
N THR A 423 -25.66 -66.95 48.42
CA THR A 423 -26.05 -68.01 49.37
C THR A 423 -24.92 -68.31 50.33
N GLY A 424 -25.21 -68.47 51.62
CA GLY A 424 -24.17 -68.75 52.61
C GLY A 424 -24.74 -69.21 53.95
N ILE A 425 -23.85 -69.78 54.77
CA ILE A 425 -24.13 -70.14 56.16
C ILE A 425 -23.06 -69.48 57.01
N ASP A 426 -23.51 -68.68 57.97
CA ASP A 426 -22.64 -68.06 58.97
C ASP A 426 -22.99 -68.60 60.35
N TRP A 427 -22.00 -68.71 61.23
CA TRP A 427 -22.22 -69.17 62.59
C TRP A 427 -21.34 -68.43 63.60
N VAL A 428 -21.88 -68.28 64.80
CA VAL A 428 -21.30 -67.57 65.94
C VAL A 428 -21.42 -68.46 67.16
N GLN A 429 -20.34 -68.61 67.90
CA GLN A 429 -20.31 -69.31 69.16
C GLN A 429 -20.42 -68.32 70.31
N ARG A 430 -21.38 -68.54 71.21
CA ARG A 430 -21.50 -67.85 72.49
C ARG A 430 -20.63 -68.53 73.53
N THR A 431 -19.97 -67.75 74.34
CA THR A 431 -19.29 -68.20 75.54
C THR A 431 -19.75 -67.37 76.73
N PHE A 432 -19.93 -68.02 77.86
CA PHE A 432 -20.42 -67.41 79.08
C PHE A 432 -19.35 -67.61 80.14
N ILE A 433 -18.84 -66.50 80.67
CA ILE A 433 -17.94 -66.54 81.82
C ILE A 433 -18.78 -66.23 83.05
N VAL A 434 -18.89 -67.21 83.93
CA VAL A 434 -19.54 -67.04 85.23
C VAL A 434 -18.53 -66.31 86.13
N GLY A 435 -18.81 -65.04 86.45
CA GLY A 435 -18.09 -64.30 87.48
C GLY A 435 -18.59 -64.69 88.87
N ASP A 436 -17.81 -64.36 89.91
CA ASP A 436 -18.23 -64.57 91.30
C ASP A 436 -19.33 -63.54 91.66
N GLY A 437 -20.56 -64.01 91.92
CA GLY A 437 -21.77 -63.19 92.10
C GLY A 437 -22.74 -63.16 90.90
N ASP A 438 -23.84 -62.42 90.99
CA ASP A 438 -24.92 -62.32 89.96
C ASP A 438 -24.47 -61.64 88.64
N ASN A 439 -23.17 -61.39 88.47
CA ASN A 439 -22.57 -60.77 87.30
C ASN A 439 -22.09 -61.83 86.29
N MET A 440 -22.98 -62.23 85.38
CA MET A 440 -22.59 -63.01 84.20
C MET A 440 -22.07 -62.08 83.09
N ILE A 441 -20.92 -62.43 82.49
CA ILE A 441 -20.42 -61.76 81.28
C ILE A 441 -20.52 -62.75 80.13
N ALA A 442 -21.22 -62.35 79.07
CA ALA A 442 -21.40 -63.17 77.88
C ALA A 442 -20.64 -62.57 76.71
N TYR A 443 -19.99 -63.42 75.92
CA TYR A 443 -19.31 -63.05 74.70
C TYR A 443 -19.81 -63.90 73.54
N ALA A 444 -19.72 -63.38 72.32
CA ALA A 444 -20.01 -64.11 71.11
C ALA A 444 -18.91 -63.89 70.07
N GLY A 445 -18.39 -64.97 69.47
CA GLY A 445 -17.34 -64.93 68.46
C GLY A 445 -17.77 -65.66 67.19
N ARG A 446 -17.57 -65.04 66.03
CA ARG A 446 -17.82 -65.67 64.73
C ARG A 446 -16.83 -66.81 64.52
N GLY A 447 -17.29 -67.95 64.02
CA GLY A 447 -16.44 -69.09 63.71
C GLY A 447 -15.28 -68.71 62.79
N GLY A 448 -14.04 -69.06 63.17
CA GLY A 448 -12.83 -68.72 62.40
C GLY A 448 -11.76 -67.87 63.10
N GLY A 449 -11.83 -67.69 64.43
CA GLY A 449 -10.77 -67.02 65.20
C GLY A 449 -10.91 -65.50 65.34
N GLY A 450 -12.10 -64.94 65.10
CA GLY A 450 -12.40 -63.53 65.34
C GLY A 450 -12.47 -63.19 66.83
N MET A 451 -12.15 -61.95 67.20
CA MET A 451 -12.29 -61.43 68.57
C MET A 451 -13.76 -61.52 69.02
N ALA A 452 -13.99 -62.08 70.21
CA ALA A 452 -15.34 -62.22 70.76
C ALA A 452 -15.85 -60.86 71.25
N ALA A 453 -17.02 -60.42 70.76
CA ALA A 453 -17.67 -59.20 71.20
C ALA A 453 -18.52 -59.47 72.45
N PRO A 454 -18.56 -58.56 73.44
CA PRO A 454 -19.47 -58.70 74.58
C PRO A 454 -20.92 -58.63 74.08
N ILE A 455 -21.74 -59.55 74.56
CA ILE A 455 -23.18 -59.59 74.31
C ILE A 455 -23.94 -59.45 75.63
N ASP A 456 -25.18 -58.98 75.56
CA ASP A 456 -26.03 -58.90 76.75
C ASP A 456 -26.29 -60.31 77.32
N PRO A 457 -25.94 -60.56 78.60
CA PRO A 457 -25.98 -61.90 79.20
C PRO A 457 -27.41 -62.42 79.44
N LEU A 458 -28.40 -61.52 79.52
CA LEU A 458 -29.80 -61.83 79.80
C LEU A 458 -30.58 -62.13 78.53
N THR A 459 -30.39 -61.32 77.48
CA THR A 459 -31.07 -61.50 76.19
C THR A 459 -30.32 -62.45 75.26
N ARG A 460 -29.02 -62.66 75.48
CA ARG A 460 -28.13 -63.56 74.71
C ARG A 460 -28.21 -63.32 73.19
N ASN A 461 -28.52 -62.09 72.81
CA ASN A 461 -28.86 -61.77 71.44
C ASN A 461 -27.59 -61.62 70.59
N THR A 462 -27.44 -62.51 69.61
CA THR A 462 -26.33 -62.50 68.64
C THR A 462 -26.78 -62.07 67.24
N THR A 463 -28.06 -61.70 67.05
CA THR A 463 -28.60 -61.34 65.73
C THR A 463 -27.88 -60.15 65.09
N SER A 464 -27.36 -59.23 65.91
CA SER A 464 -26.54 -58.09 65.48
C SER A 464 -25.13 -58.47 65.00
N SER A 465 -24.67 -59.69 65.30
CA SER A 465 -23.37 -60.20 64.86
C SER A 465 -23.40 -60.82 63.45
N PHE A 466 -24.58 -60.91 62.83
CA PHE A 466 -24.77 -61.44 61.49
C PHE A 466 -25.19 -60.32 60.53
N GLY A 467 -24.28 -59.93 59.63
CA GLY A 467 -24.65 -59.10 58.47
C GLY A 467 -25.41 -59.96 57.46
N GLY A 468 -26.58 -59.52 57.01
CA GLY A 468 -27.41 -60.25 56.03
C GLY A 468 -27.48 -59.52 54.68
N PRO A 469 -27.82 -60.23 53.59
CA PRO A 469 -28.04 -59.58 52.30
C PRO A 469 -29.22 -58.60 52.36
N SER A 470 -29.10 -57.49 51.63
CA SER A 470 -30.19 -56.54 51.42
C SER A 470 -31.26 -57.17 50.52
N GLY A 471 -32.29 -57.76 51.14
CA GLY A 471 -33.31 -58.57 50.46
C GLY A 471 -32.89 -60.04 50.32
N GLY A 472 -33.86 -60.96 50.43
CA GLY A 472 -33.64 -62.40 50.49
C GLY A 472 -34.20 -63.03 51.77
N ILE A 473 -33.92 -64.32 51.97
CA ILE A 473 -34.30 -65.08 53.17
C ILE A 473 -33.06 -65.18 54.07
N SER A 474 -33.24 -64.77 55.33
CA SER A 474 -32.28 -65.01 56.41
C SER A 474 -32.98 -65.83 57.49
N TYR A 475 -32.57 -67.09 57.63
CA TYR A 475 -33.13 -67.99 58.65
C TYR A 475 -32.15 -68.13 59.81
N TYR A 476 -32.60 -67.79 61.01
CA TYR A 476 -31.81 -67.85 62.24
C TYR A 476 -32.15 -69.12 63.01
N ALA A 477 -31.12 -69.86 63.41
CA ALA A 477 -31.25 -71.03 64.25
C ALA A 477 -30.31 -70.93 65.45
N THR A 478 -30.86 -71.13 66.65
CA THR A 478 -30.09 -71.13 67.90
C THR A 478 -30.00 -72.55 68.46
N PHE A 479 -28.77 -73.02 68.66
CA PHE A 479 -28.47 -74.32 69.24
C PHE A 479 -27.98 -74.15 70.68
N PHE A 480 -28.91 -74.14 71.64
CA PHE A 480 -28.61 -73.91 73.06
C PHE A 480 -27.61 -74.92 73.65
N GLY A 481 -27.70 -76.21 73.27
CA GLY A 481 -26.79 -77.24 73.78
C GLY A 481 -25.34 -77.10 73.30
N LEU A 482 -25.12 -76.38 72.19
CA LEU A 482 -23.78 -76.14 71.62
C LEU A 482 -23.31 -74.71 71.83
N ASN A 483 -24.16 -73.84 72.41
CA ASN A 483 -23.97 -72.40 72.46
C ASN A 483 -23.61 -71.79 71.09
N ILE A 484 -24.21 -72.29 70.00
CA ILE A 484 -23.97 -71.79 68.65
C ILE A 484 -25.25 -71.17 68.11
N ASP A 485 -25.11 -70.03 67.45
CA ASP A 485 -26.10 -69.46 66.55
C ASP A 485 -25.63 -69.63 65.12
N ALA A 486 -26.55 -69.99 64.23
CA ALA A 486 -26.29 -70.06 62.81
C ALA A 486 -27.34 -69.24 62.05
N VAL A 487 -26.90 -68.61 60.95
CA VAL A 487 -27.78 -67.96 60.00
C VAL A 487 -27.55 -68.57 58.62
N ILE A 488 -28.64 -68.95 57.97
CA ILE A 488 -28.65 -69.36 56.56
C ILE A 488 -29.18 -68.18 55.77
N GLN A 489 -28.40 -67.73 54.79
CA GLN A 489 -28.72 -66.58 53.96
C GLN A 489 -28.84 -67.01 52.51
N ALA A 490 -29.92 -66.59 51.84
CA ALA A 490 -30.13 -66.79 50.42
C ALA A 490 -30.83 -65.58 49.81
N ALA A 491 -30.24 -65.00 48.77
CA ALA A 491 -30.77 -63.84 48.06
C ALA A 491 -30.50 -63.98 46.56
N ALA A 492 -31.50 -63.68 45.73
CA ALA A 492 -31.34 -63.60 44.29
C ALA A 492 -31.83 -62.23 43.80
N THR A 493 -31.09 -61.63 42.87
CA THR A 493 -31.41 -60.34 42.25
C THR A 493 -31.34 -60.51 40.73
N ASP A 494 -32.46 -60.25 40.02
CA ASP A 494 -32.53 -60.12 38.56
C ASP A 494 -32.95 -58.66 38.24
N SER A 495 -32.16 -57.97 37.43
CA SER A 495 -32.44 -56.60 36.98
C SER A 495 -32.26 -56.48 35.47
N ARG A 496 -33.26 -55.87 34.81
CA ARG A 496 -33.27 -55.64 33.37
C ARG A 496 -33.58 -54.18 33.09
N THR A 497 -32.70 -53.52 32.36
CA THR A 497 -32.85 -52.11 31.96
C THR A 497 -32.85 -52.00 30.45
N ARG A 498 -33.73 -51.15 29.92
CA ARG A 498 -33.79 -50.81 28.48
C ARG A 498 -33.92 -49.29 28.34
N THR A 499 -32.96 -48.67 27.67
CA THR A 499 -32.99 -47.24 27.37
C THR A 499 -33.08 -47.07 25.86
N LEU A 500 -34.06 -46.29 25.40
CA LEU A 500 -34.19 -45.86 24.01
C LEU A 500 -34.23 -44.33 24.00
N ALA A 501 -33.32 -43.69 23.28
CA ALA A 501 -33.35 -42.25 23.05
C ALA A 501 -33.27 -41.96 21.56
N SER A 502 -34.11 -41.04 21.09
CA SER A 502 -34.16 -40.63 19.68
C SER A 502 -34.07 -39.11 19.51
N PRO A 503 -32.89 -38.49 19.71
CA PRO A 503 -32.71 -37.07 19.43
C PRO A 503 -32.85 -36.79 17.93
N VAL A 504 -33.58 -35.72 17.61
CA VAL A 504 -33.76 -35.23 16.23
C VAL A 504 -33.34 -33.78 16.16
N ILE A 505 -32.53 -33.43 15.15
CA ILE A 505 -32.02 -32.08 14.95
C ILE A 505 -32.02 -31.71 13.46
N LEU A 506 -32.49 -30.51 13.14
CA LEU A 506 -32.48 -29.95 11.79
C LEU A 506 -31.47 -28.82 11.73
N THR A 507 -30.58 -28.82 10.73
CA THR A 507 -29.61 -27.76 10.54
C THR A 507 -29.34 -27.47 9.06
N LEU A 508 -28.76 -26.31 8.78
CA LEU A 508 -28.29 -25.93 7.45
C LEU A 508 -26.99 -26.67 7.10
N ASP A 509 -26.72 -26.79 5.81
CA ASP A 509 -25.45 -27.30 5.30
C ASP A 509 -24.26 -26.51 5.86
N ASN A 510 -23.21 -27.21 6.27
CA ASN A 510 -22.01 -26.68 6.93
C ASN A 510 -22.26 -25.89 8.22
N LYS A 511 -23.47 -25.96 8.81
CA LYS A 511 -23.77 -25.32 10.08
C LYS A 511 -23.85 -26.33 11.22
N GLU A 512 -23.01 -26.13 12.21
CA GLU A 512 -23.06 -26.90 13.46
C GLU A 512 -24.38 -26.66 14.19
N ALA A 513 -25.01 -27.75 14.63
CA ALA A 513 -26.16 -27.71 15.50
C ALA A 513 -25.98 -28.69 16.67
N THR A 514 -26.49 -28.29 17.83
CA THR A 514 -26.38 -29.05 19.08
C THR A 514 -27.74 -29.16 19.73
N ILE A 515 -28.07 -30.36 20.18
CA ILE A 515 -29.25 -30.65 21.02
C ILE A 515 -28.78 -31.20 22.37
N GLU A 516 -29.24 -30.55 23.44
CA GLU A 516 -28.92 -30.94 24.82
C GLU A 516 -30.20 -31.20 25.59
N ALA A 517 -30.34 -32.43 26.10
CA ALA A 517 -31.40 -32.85 27.00
C ALA A 517 -30.75 -33.30 28.31
N THR A 518 -30.44 -32.33 29.17
CA THR A 518 -29.70 -32.53 30.42
C THR A 518 -30.51 -32.18 31.65
N ARG A 519 -30.12 -32.75 32.79
CA ARG A 519 -30.61 -32.38 34.12
C ARG A 519 -29.43 -32.04 35.01
N ASP A 520 -29.54 -30.98 35.79
CA ASP A 520 -28.49 -30.61 36.74
C ASP A 520 -28.54 -31.50 37.97
N GLN A 521 -27.35 -31.93 38.41
CA GLN A 521 -27.18 -32.77 39.58
C GLN A 521 -25.98 -32.29 40.40
N TYR A 522 -26.11 -32.28 41.72
CA TYR A 522 -25.02 -31.93 42.63
C TYR A 522 -24.06 -33.10 42.85
N PHE A 523 -22.76 -32.80 42.81
CA PHE A 523 -21.67 -33.73 43.05
C PHE A 523 -20.78 -33.23 44.17
N PHE A 524 -20.32 -34.18 45.00
CA PHE A 524 -19.32 -33.89 46.02
C PHE A 524 -17.96 -33.60 45.38
N LYS A 525 -17.41 -32.43 45.66
CA LYS A 525 -16.07 -32.03 45.20
C LYS A 525 -15.03 -32.18 46.31
N GLY A 526 -15.44 -31.96 47.56
CA GLY A 526 -14.57 -32.06 48.73
C GLY A 526 -15.21 -31.40 49.94
N LYS A 527 -14.41 -31.12 50.97
CA LYS A 527 -14.86 -30.30 52.09
C LYS A 527 -14.12 -28.97 52.10
N LYS A 528 -14.86 -27.88 52.27
CA LYS A 528 -14.31 -26.53 52.45
C LYS A 528 -14.27 -26.21 53.96
N TYR A 529 -13.21 -25.53 54.39
CA TYR A 529 -13.14 -25.03 55.77
C TYR A 529 -14.30 -24.06 56.02
N ALA A 530 -15.13 -24.35 57.01
CA ALA A 530 -16.32 -23.55 57.33
C ALA A 530 -16.18 -22.77 58.64
N GLY A 531 -15.21 -23.13 59.49
CA GLY A 531 -14.85 -22.37 60.68
C GLY A 531 -14.21 -23.25 61.76
N SER A 532 -13.89 -22.63 62.89
CA SER A 532 -13.41 -23.32 64.08
C SER A 532 -14.09 -22.75 65.32
N ASN A 533 -14.63 -23.64 66.16
CA ASN A 533 -15.21 -23.30 67.46
C ASN A 533 -14.43 -24.01 68.58
N ASN A 534 -14.86 -23.88 69.84
CA ASN A 534 -14.20 -24.52 70.99
C ASN A 534 -14.20 -26.06 70.95
N ASP A 535 -15.09 -26.69 70.17
CA ASP A 535 -15.15 -28.15 69.91
C ASP A 535 -14.31 -28.59 68.70
N GLY A 536 -13.55 -27.67 68.07
CA GLY A 536 -12.65 -27.96 66.96
C GLY A 536 -13.04 -27.30 65.63
N VAL A 537 -12.33 -27.72 64.57
CA VAL A 537 -12.53 -27.24 63.19
C VAL A 537 -13.68 -27.99 62.55
N TYR A 538 -14.63 -27.26 61.93
CA TYR A 538 -15.70 -27.86 61.14
C TYR A 538 -15.56 -27.49 59.67
N TYR A 539 -15.96 -28.43 58.82
CA TYR A 539 -15.89 -28.32 57.38
C TYR A 539 -17.30 -28.49 56.80
N GLU A 540 -17.63 -27.71 55.78
CA GLU A 540 -18.84 -27.86 54.98
C GLU A 540 -18.53 -28.66 53.71
N ASP A 541 -19.54 -29.34 53.20
CA ASP A 541 -19.42 -30.03 51.91
C ASP A 541 -19.35 -28.97 50.78
N ASP A 542 -18.30 -29.06 49.97
CA ASP A 542 -18.15 -28.31 48.73
C ASP A 542 -18.78 -29.12 47.61
N VAL A 543 -19.83 -28.55 47.00
CA VAL A 543 -20.65 -29.21 45.99
C VAL A 543 -20.50 -28.51 44.64
N GLU A 544 -20.40 -29.31 43.59
CA GLU A 544 -20.33 -28.85 42.20
C GLU A 544 -21.57 -29.32 41.45
N MET A 545 -22.22 -28.42 40.71
CA MET A 545 -23.31 -28.80 39.81
C MET A 545 -22.74 -29.32 38.49
N LYS A 546 -23.20 -30.51 38.06
CA LYS A 546 -22.90 -31.04 36.73
C LYS A 546 -24.20 -31.41 36.03
N SER A 547 -24.33 -30.98 34.78
CA SER A 547 -25.45 -31.34 33.90
C SER A 547 -25.23 -32.74 33.34
N VAL A 548 -26.18 -33.64 33.57
CA VAL A 548 -26.14 -35.05 33.17
C VAL A 548 -27.28 -35.29 32.21
N GLY A 549 -26.99 -35.81 31.02
CA GLY A 549 -28.01 -36.19 30.06
C GLY A 549 -27.42 -36.46 28.69
N ILE A 550 -28.21 -36.22 27.65
CA ILE A 550 -27.84 -36.50 26.26
C ILE A 550 -27.46 -35.19 25.59
N THR A 551 -26.27 -35.13 25.02
CA THR A 551 -25.79 -34.05 24.17
C THR A 551 -25.40 -34.64 22.83
N VAL A 552 -26.04 -34.19 21.75
CA VAL A 552 -25.67 -34.55 20.39
C VAL A 552 -25.31 -33.29 19.64
N LYS A 553 -24.11 -33.25 19.09
CA LYS A 553 -23.59 -32.16 18.27
C LYS A 553 -23.28 -32.71 16.89
N VAL A 554 -23.80 -32.05 15.85
CA VAL A 554 -23.64 -32.50 14.47
C VAL A 554 -23.27 -31.33 13.56
N THR A 555 -22.33 -31.57 12.66
CA THR A 555 -22.00 -30.65 11.57
C THR A 555 -22.10 -31.40 10.26
N PRO A 556 -23.21 -31.24 9.50
CA PRO A 556 -23.39 -31.91 8.23
C PRO A 556 -22.81 -31.11 7.08
N ARG A 557 -22.46 -31.82 6.02
CA ARG A 557 -21.99 -31.34 4.72
C ARG A 557 -22.64 -32.15 3.61
N ILE A 558 -23.41 -31.50 2.75
CA ILE A 558 -24.09 -32.14 1.63
C ILE A 558 -23.15 -32.14 0.41
N ASN A 559 -23.06 -33.28 -0.25
CA ASN A 559 -22.36 -33.43 -1.53
C ASN A 559 -23.37 -33.39 -2.69
N GLU A 560 -22.95 -32.97 -3.88
CA GLU A 560 -23.77 -32.91 -5.10
C GLU A 560 -24.42 -34.25 -5.46
N LYS A 561 -23.80 -35.37 -5.09
CA LYS A 561 -24.33 -36.73 -5.28
C LYS A 561 -25.38 -37.15 -4.26
N GLY A 562 -25.81 -36.26 -3.35
CA GLY A 562 -26.80 -36.55 -2.32
C GLY A 562 -26.29 -37.34 -1.11
N PHE A 563 -24.97 -37.44 -0.94
CA PHE A 563 -24.35 -37.94 0.29
C PHE A 563 -24.26 -36.81 1.31
N VAL A 564 -24.60 -37.12 2.56
CA VAL A 564 -24.42 -36.26 3.71
C VAL A 564 -23.20 -36.77 4.47
N VAL A 565 -22.12 -36.01 4.42
CA VAL A 565 -20.94 -36.22 5.26
C VAL A 565 -21.17 -35.42 6.53
N MET A 566 -21.09 -36.04 7.70
CA MET A 566 -21.35 -35.35 8.96
C MET A 566 -20.34 -35.76 10.01
N LYS A 567 -19.89 -34.77 10.78
CA LYS A 567 -19.19 -34.98 12.04
C LYS A 567 -20.23 -35.05 13.14
N ILE A 568 -20.28 -36.16 13.87
CA ILE A 568 -21.18 -36.39 15.00
C ILE A 568 -20.35 -36.53 16.26
N ASP A 569 -20.65 -35.70 17.24
CA ASP A 569 -20.15 -35.76 18.60
C ASP A 569 -21.34 -36.03 19.53
N GLU A 570 -21.43 -37.25 20.04
CA GLU A 570 -22.49 -37.70 20.94
C GLU A 570 -21.93 -37.98 22.34
N LYS A 571 -22.64 -37.48 23.35
CA LYS A 571 -22.33 -37.67 24.76
C LYS A 571 -23.59 -38.04 25.51
N ILE A 572 -23.66 -39.25 26.01
CA ILE A 572 -24.77 -39.77 26.81
C ILE A 572 -24.29 -39.94 28.23
N GLN A 573 -24.93 -39.26 29.17
CA GLN A 573 -24.64 -39.38 30.59
C GLN A 573 -25.90 -39.79 31.34
N ASN A 574 -25.79 -40.83 32.16
CA ASN A 574 -26.87 -41.31 33.02
C ASN A 574 -26.36 -41.52 34.45
N ILE A 575 -27.30 -41.52 35.41
CA ILE A 575 -26.99 -41.79 36.81
C ILE A 575 -26.95 -43.31 36.99
N ALA A 576 -25.77 -43.85 37.26
CA ALA A 576 -25.54 -45.29 37.38
C ALA A 576 -25.83 -45.83 38.80
N GLY A 577 -25.86 -44.95 39.80
CA GLY A 577 -26.10 -45.29 41.21
C GLY A 577 -25.66 -44.19 42.15
N THR A 578 -25.55 -44.50 43.44
CA THR A 578 -24.97 -43.62 44.46
C THR A 578 -23.73 -44.27 45.08
N GLN A 579 -22.72 -43.46 45.37
CA GLN A 579 -21.56 -43.83 46.18
C GLN A 579 -21.63 -43.06 47.50
N ARG A 580 -21.33 -43.75 48.59
CA ARG A 580 -21.20 -43.11 49.90
C ARG A 580 -19.81 -42.52 50.02
N VAL A 581 -19.73 -41.19 50.13
CA VAL A 581 -18.47 -40.47 50.35
C VAL A 581 -18.62 -39.72 51.67
N ASN A 582 -17.86 -40.15 52.68
CA ASN A 582 -18.05 -39.76 54.08
C ASN A 582 -19.48 -40.10 54.58
N ASP A 583 -20.21 -39.11 55.08
CA ASP A 583 -21.55 -39.27 55.67
C ASP A 583 -22.71 -39.08 54.66
N GLY A 584 -22.41 -38.69 53.42
CA GLY A 584 -23.39 -38.41 52.37
C GLY A 584 -23.38 -39.42 51.21
N ASP A 585 -24.56 -39.64 50.62
CA ASP A 585 -24.71 -40.47 49.42
C ASP A 585 -24.75 -39.56 48.18
N TRP A 586 -23.81 -39.77 47.27
CA TRP A 586 -23.61 -38.92 46.09
C TRP A 586 -23.77 -39.72 44.79
N PRO A 587 -24.38 -39.16 43.75
CA PRO A 587 -24.60 -39.88 42.50
C PRO A 587 -23.29 -40.20 41.77
N ILE A 588 -23.28 -41.33 41.05
CA ILE A 588 -22.22 -41.72 40.11
C ILE A 588 -22.77 -41.52 38.68
N ILE A 589 -22.00 -40.85 37.83
CA ILE A 589 -22.34 -40.69 36.41
C ILE A 589 -21.65 -41.81 35.62
N ALA A 590 -22.41 -42.53 34.80
CA ALA A 590 -21.84 -43.25 33.67
C ALA A 590 -21.95 -42.36 32.42
N SER A 591 -20.84 -42.24 31.68
CA SER A 591 -20.73 -41.41 30.49
C SER A 591 -20.32 -42.29 29.32
N ARG A 592 -21.01 -42.15 28.18
CA ARG A 592 -20.68 -42.78 26.91
C ARG A 592 -20.49 -41.69 25.88
N ASN A 593 -19.33 -41.66 25.26
CA ASN A 593 -18.96 -40.61 24.32
C ASN A 593 -18.59 -41.26 22.99
N LEU A 594 -19.08 -40.69 21.90
CA LEU A 594 -18.80 -41.11 20.54
C LEU A 594 -18.44 -39.87 19.73
N SER A 595 -17.34 -39.93 18.98
CA SER A 595 -16.98 -38.91 18.01
C SER A 595 -16.61 -39.62 16.71
N ALA A 596 -17.35 -39.34 15.65
CA ALA A 596 -17.19 -39.99 14.36
C ALA A 596 -17.47 -39.02 13.22
N GLU A 597 -16.77 -39.19 12.10
CA GLU A 597 -17.06 -38.54 10.84
C GLU A 597 -17.52 -39.61 9.85
N VAL A 598 -18.74 -39.47 9.36
CA VAL A 598 -19.42 -40.51 8.58
C VAL A 598 -20.06 -39.90 7.34
N ALA A 599 -20.10 -40.69 6.26
CA ALA A 599 -20.82 -40.34 5.04
C ALA A 599 -22.00 -41.29 4.87
N VAL A 600 -23.21 -40.74 4.76
CA VAL A 600 -24.44 -41.50 4.58
C VAL A 600 -25.22 -40.98 3.39
N GLN A 601 -25.92 -41.84 2.67
CA GLN A 601 -26.84 -41.40 1.62
C GLN A 601 -28.14 -40.88 2.27
N SER A 602 -28.76 -39.86 1.68
CA SER A 602 -30.05 -39.33 2.17
C SER A 602 -31.10 -40.44 2.36
N GLY A 603 -31.77 -40.44 3.52
CA GLY A 603 -32.81 -41.40 3.89
C GLY A 603 -32.30 -42.78 4.34
N GLN A 604 -30.98 -43.00 4.41
CA GLN A 604 -30.42 -44.26 4.90
C GLN A 604 -30.02 -44.18 6.37
N THR A 605 -30.10 -45.32 7.05
CA THR A 605 -29.63 -45.50 8.42
C THR A 605 -28.29 -46.23 8.41
N ILE A 606 -27.35 -45.76 9.23
CA ILE A 606 -26.06 -46.40 9.46
C ILE A 606 -25.86 -46.67 10.94
N VAL A 607 -25.07 -47.70 11.26
CA VAL A 607 -24.66 -47.98 12.63
C VAL A 607 -23.38 -47.20 12.91
N LEU A 608 -23.41 -46.31 13.90
CA LEU A 608 -22.26 -45.47 14.26
C LEU A 608 -21.29 -46.18 15.23
N GLY A 609 -21.81 -47.06 16.09
CA GLY A 609 -21.06 -47.81 17.10
C GLY A 609 -22.00 -48.71 17.92
N GLY A 610 -21.44 -49.51 18.84
CA GLY A 610 -22.18 -50.43 19.70
C GLY A 610 -21.31 -51.07 20.76
#